data_AF-A0A963JCZ1-F1
#
_entry.id   AF-A0A963JCZ1-F1
#
_cell.length_a   1.000
_cell.length_b   1.000
_cell.length_c   1.000
_cell.angle_alpha   90.00
_cell.angle_beta   90.00
_cell.angle_gamma   90.00
#
_symmetry.space_group_name_H-M   'P 1'
#
loop_
_entity.id
_entity.type
_entity.pdbx_description
1 polymer ?
#
loop_
_entity_poly.entity_id
_entity_poly.type
_entity_poly.pdbx_seq_one_letter_code
_entity_poly.pdbx_strand_id
1 'polypeptide(L)'
;VIATKLFGADFPDWFGTLGRSLYTLFQVMTLESWSMGIVRPVMEIYAYAWAFFVPFILMATFTMLNLFIGVIVSAMQSFTEAEKAETIAAVGDARDHIEADLHAELRALRGEIAALRAQMAQRGTS
;
A
#
# COMPACT_ATOMS: atom_id res chain seq x y z
N VAL A 1 1.86 26.09 17.25
CA VAL A 1 2.80 26.65 18.26
C VAL A 1 3.70 27.72 17.65
N ILE A 2 4.53 27.42 16.65
CA ILE A 2 5.44 28.42 16.04
C ILE A 2 4.64 29.56 15.38
N ALA A 3 3.67 29.25 14.52
CA ALA A 3 2.81 30.26 13.89
C ALA A 3 2.05 31.13 14.92
N THR A 4 1.54 30.49 15.98
CA THR A 4 0.84 31.17 17.09
C THR A 4 1.75 32.19 17.79
N LYS A 5 3.01 31.83 18.02
CA LYS A 5 3.99 32.70 18.67
C LYS A 5 4.50 33.81 17.74
N LEU A 6 4.69 33.50 16.46
CA LEU A 6 5.24 34.44 15.48
C LEU A 6 4.23 35.48 15.00
N PHE A 7 2.98 35.07 14.77
CA PHE A 7 1.99 35.92 14.08
C PHE A 7 0.74 36.20 14.92
N GLY A 8 0.57 35.53 16.07
CA GLY A 8 -0.67 35.61 16.84
C GLY A 8 -0.99 36.97 17.46
N ALA A 9 0.03 37.83 17.65
CA ALA A 9 -0.16 39.18 18.18
C ALA A 9 -0.84 40.12 17.15
N ASP A 10 -0.35 40.13 15.92
CA ASP A 10 -0.87 41.02 14.86
C ASP A 10 -2.00 40.39 14.03
N PHE A 11 -2.09 39.06 14.01
CA PHE A 11 -3.09 38.31 13.26
C PHE A 11 -3.87 37.35 14.18
N PRO A 12 -4.65 37.85 15.15
CA PRO A 12 -5.30 37.03 16.17
C PRO A 12 -6.42 36.12 15.64
N ASP A 13 -7.03 36.49 14.50
CA ASP A 13 -8.09 35.69 13.86
C ASP A 13 -7.55 34.41 13.20
N TRP A 14 -6.32 34.47 12.68
CA TRP A 14 -5.66 33.32 12.05
C TRP A 14 -4.73 32.60 13.02
N PHE A 15 -3.98 33.33 13.84
CA PHE A 15 -2.88 32.78 14.62
C PHE A 15 -2.98 33.07 16.13
N GLY A 16 -4.03 33.72 16.62
CA GLY A 16 -4.13 34.14 18.03
C GLY A 16 -4.22 33.00 19.05
N THR A 17 -4.67 31.82 18.62
CA THR A 17 -4.67 30.61 19.46
C THR A 17 -4.07 29.43 18.71
N LEU A 18 -3.73 28.37 19.45
CA LEU A 18 -3.23 27.13 18.85
C LEU A 18 -4.24 26.53 17.87
N GLY A 19 -5.52 26.49 18.23
CA GLY A 19 -6.58 25.96 17.38
C GLY A 19 -6.78 26.76 16.09
N ARG A 20 -6.79 28.09 16.18
CA ARG A 20 -6.86 28.96 14.98
C ARG A 20 -5.66 28.75 14.08
N SER A 21 -4.46 28.70 14.67
CA SER A 21 -3.23 28.43 13.91
C SER A 21 -3.29 27.09 13.20
N LEU A 22 -3.81 26.05 13.85
CA LEU A 22 -3.97 24.73 13.22
C LEU A 22 -4.96 24.77 12.06
N TYR A 23 -6.10 25.46 12.23
CA TYR A 23 -7.09 25.62 11.18
C TYR A 23 -6.51 26.37 9.96
N THR A 24 -5.84 27.51 10.18
CA THR A 24 -5.22 28.28 9.09
C THR A 24 -4.08 27.50 8.43
N LEU A 25 -3.26 26.78 9.18
CA LEU A 25 -2.19 25.95 8.60
C LEU A 25 -2.76 24.77 7.79
N PHE A 26 -3.90 24.21 8.19
CA PHE A 26 -4.62 23.22 7.40
C PHE A 26 -5.14 23.82 6.08
N GLN A 27 -5.73 25.01 6.11
CA GLN A 27 -6.15 25.75 4.90
C GLN A 27 -4.95 26.05 3.97
N VAL A 28 -3.82 26.49 4.54
CA VAL A 28 -2.59 26.73 3.76
C VAL A 28 -2.07 25.42 3.14
N MET A 29 -2.16 24.30 3.87
CA MET A 29 -1.76 22.98 3.37
C MET A 29 -2.61 22.54 2.16
N THR A 30 -3.89 22.91 2.09
CA THR A 30 -4.74 22.63 0.91
C THR A 30 -4.55 23.62 -0.23
N LEU A 31 -3.62 24.56 -0.10
CA LEU A 31 -3.34 25.65 -1.05
C LEU A 31 -4.55 26.58 -1.26
N GLU A 32 -5.54 26.56 -0.37
CA GLU A 32 -6.71 27.41 -0.47
C GLU A 32 -6.37 28.82 0.01
N SER A 33 -6.47 29.80 -0.90
CA SER A 33 -6.20 31.23 -0.65
C SER A 33 -4.90 31.53 0.11
N TRP A 34 -3.92 30.63 0.09
CA TRP A 34 -2.76 30.70 0.98
C TRP A 34 -1.92 31.96 0.77
N SER A 35 -1.75 32.41 -0.47
CA SER A 35 -0.94 33.58 -0.79
C SER A 35 -1.71 34.88 -0.57
N MET A 36 -2.78 35.12 -1.35
CA MET A 36 -3.54 36.37 -1.31
C MET A 36 -4.33 36.54 -0.01
N GLY A 37 -4.84 35.46 0.56
CA GLY A 37 -5.70 35.50 1.75
C GLY A 37 -4.94 35.48 3.08
N ILE A 38 -3.73 34.89 3.12
CA ILE A 38 -2.98 34.72 4.37
C ILE A 38 -1.57 35.33 4.26
N VAL A 39 -0.70 34.77 3.41
CA VAL A 39 0.75 35.08 3.45
C VAL A 39 1.06 36.52 3.02
N ARG A 40 0.36 37.07 2.02
CA ARG A 40 0.57 38.46 1.57
C ARG A 40 0.18 39.48 2.64
N PRO A 41 -1.02 39.43 3.25
CA PRO A 41 -1.34 40.26 4.42
C PRO A 41 -0.32 40.10 5.55
N VAL A 42 0.13 38.88 5.85
CA VAL A 42 1.15 38.65 6.87
C VAL A 42 2.48 39.30 6.49
N MET A 43 2.86 39.30 5.21
CA MET A 43 4.10 39.93 4.73
C MET A 43 4.10 41.46 4.77
N GLU A 44 2.93 42.12 4.89
CA GLU A 44 2.87 43.57 5.08
C GLU A 44 3.48 44.00 6.42
N ILE A 45 3.41 43.12 7.44
CA ILE A 45 4.02 43.33 8.76
C ILE A 45 5.34 42.53 8.87
N TYR A 46 5.34 41.29 8.38
CA TYR A 46 6.45 40.35 8.49
C TYR A 46 7.01 40.01 7.10
N ALA A 47 7.84 40.88 6.53
CA ALA A 47 8.37 40.74 5.16
C ALA A 47 8.99 39.35 4.83
N TYR A 48 9.54 38.65 5.83
CA TYR A 48 10.13 37.32 5.68
C TYR A 48 9.19 36.14 6.01
N ALA A 49 7.89 36.38 6.19
CA ALA A 49 6.93 35.31 6.52
C ALA A 49 6.89 34.19 5.46
N TRP A 50 7.21 34.49 4.20
CA TRP A 50 7.35 33.48 3.15
C TRP A 50 8.36 32.38 3.49
N ALA A 51 9.41 32.68 4.26
CA ALA A 51 10.42 31.72 4.67
C ALA A 51 9.89 30.70 5.69
N PHE A 52 8.73 30.98 6.31
CA PHE A 52 8.00 30.00 7.11
C PHE A 52 6.97 29.26 6.26
N PHE A 53 6.12 29.98 5.52
CA PHE A 53 4.99 29.38 4.81
C PHE A 53 5.38 28.55 3.58
N VAL A 54 6.37 28.98 2.80
CA VAL A 54 6.78 28.24 1.58
C VAL A 54 7.39 26.88 1.94
N PRO A 55 8.36 26.76 2.86
CA PRO A 55 8.85 25.44 3.29
C PRO A 55 7.77 24.58 3.96
N PHE A 56 6.87 25.19 4.73
CA PHE A 56 5.73 24.49 5.30
C PHE A 56 4.85 23.86 4.21
N ILE A 57 4.50 24.62 3.17
CA ILE A 57 3.70 24.11 2.04
C ILE A 57 4.42 22.97 1.34
N LEU A 58 5.71 23.12 1.00
CA LEU A 58 6.48 22.07 0.34
C LEU A 58 6.52 20.78 1.16
N MET A 59 6.79 20.88 2.46
CA MET A 59 6.83 19.71 3.35
C MET A 59 5.45 19.08 3.51
N ALA A 60 4.40 19.89 3.71
CA ALA A 60 3.05 19.38 3.93
C ALA A 60 2.49 18.70 2.67
N THR A 61 2.64 19.33 1.51
CA THR A 61 2.23 18.76 0.21
C THR A 61 3.00 17.48 -0.13
N PHE A 62 4.31 17.46 0.09
CA PHE A 62 5.12 16.26 -0.11
C PHE A 62 4.69 15.12 0.83
N THR A 63 4.47 15.42 2.10
CA THR A 63 4.01 14.43 3.09
C THR A 63 2.64 13.89 2.72
N MET A 64 1.71 14.78 2.35
CA MET A 64 0.34 14.41 1.96
C MET A 64 0.33 13.52 0.71
N LEU A 65 1.14 13.87 -0.29
CA LEU A 65 1.30 13.09 -1.52
C LEU A 65 1.89 11.71 -1.22
N ASN A 66 2.96 11.63 -0.42
CA ASN A 66 3.57 10.36 -0.06
C ASN A 66 2.63 9.46 0.75
N LEU A 67 1.85 10.05 1.67
CA LEU A 67 0.82 9.32 2.41
C LEU A 67 -0.24 8.76 1.46
N PHE A 68 -0.71 9.59 0.52
CA PHE A 68 -1.72 9.16 -0.45
C PHE A 68 -1.23 8.04 -1.35
N ILE A 69 0.00 8.15 -1.88
CA ILE A 69 0.66 7.07 -2.63
C ILE A 69 0.77 5.81 -1.76
N GLY A 70 1.23 5.93 -0.52
CA GLY A 70 1.37 4.79 0.39
C GLY A 70 0.06 4.06 0.63
N VAL A 71 -1.02 4.79 0.87
CA VAL A 71 -2.37 4.22 1.07
C VAL A 71 -2.88 3.56 -0.22
N ILE A 72 -2.71 4.19 -1.39
CA ILE A 72 -3.12 3.60 -2.67
C ILE A 72 -2.33 2.34 -2.98
N VAL A 73 -1.01 2.37 -2.81
CA VAL A 73 -0.13 1.22 -3.07
C VAL A 73 -0.50 0.08 -2.13
N SER A 74 -0.72 0.35 -0.84
CA SER A 74 -1.16 -0.66 0.12
C SER A 74 -2.51 -1.26 -0.26
N ALA A 75 -3.48 -0.43 -0.69
CA ALA A 75 -4.76 -0.91 -1.18
C ALA A 75 -4.59 -1.83 -2.41
N MET A 76 -3.85 -1.39 -3.44
CA MET A 76 -3.59 -2.18 -4.65
C MET A 76 -2.85 -3.49 -4.38
N GLN A 77 -1.90 -3.49 -3.45
CA GLN A 77 -1.20 -4.69 -3.01
C GLN A 77 -2.15 -5.68 -2.35
N SER A 78 -3.06 -5.21 -1.48
CA SER A 78 -4.04 -6.10 -0.83
C SER A 78 -4.96 -6.82 -1.82
N PHE A 79 -5.37 -6.16 -2.91
CA PHE A 79 -6.14 -6.80 -3.98
C PHE A 79 -5.32 -7.85 -4.75
N THR A 80 -4.07 -7.51 -5.07
CA THR A 80 -3.18 -8.40 -5.84
C THR A 80 -2.76 -9.62 -5.02
N GLU A 81 -2.50 -9.46 -3.72
CA GLU A 81 -2.12 -10.55 -2.82
C GLU A 81 -3.25 -11.56 -2.66
N ALA A 82 -4.51 -11.11 -2.57
CA ALA A 82 -5.68 -11.98 -2.52
C ALA A 82 -5.80 -12.83 -3.79
N GLU A 83 -5.71 -12.22 -4.97
CA GLU A 83 -5.78 -12.93 -6.26
C GLU A 83 -4.61 -13.91 -6.43
N LYS A 84 -3.41 -13.51 -6.02
CA LYS A 84 -2.21 -14.36 -6.09
C LYS A 84 -2.31 -15.55 -5.13
N ALA A 85 -2.86 -15.35 -3.92
CA ALA A 85 -3.07 -16.43 -2.96
C ALA A 85 -4.07 -17.47 -3.50
N GLU A 86 -5.16 -17.03 -4.11
CA GLU A 86 -6.13 -17.91 -4.76
C GLU A 86 -5.51 -18.72 -5.90
N THR A 87 -4.74 -18.05 -6.76
CA THR A 87 -4.03 -18.71 -7.88
C THR A 87 -3.03 -19.76 -7.37
N ILE A 88 -2.25 -19.43 -6.33
CA ILE A 88 -1.29 -20.38 -5.73
C ILE A 88 -2.02 -21.58 -5.12
N ALA A 89 -3.14 -21.36 -4.43
CA ALA A 89 -3.94 -22.44 -3.86
C ALA A 89 -4.52 -23.36 -4.95
N ALA A 90 -5.06 -22.80 -6.03
CA ALA A 90 -5.59 -23.58 -7.15
C ALA A 90 -4.50 -24.41 -7.86
N VAL A 91 -3.30 -23.85 -8.05
CA VAL A 91 -2.16 -24.59 -8.61
C VAL A 91 -1.68 -25.69 -7.66
N GLY A 92 -1.69 -25.43 -6.36
CA GLY A 92 -1.36 -26.43 -5.33
C GLY A 92 -2.32 -27.62 -5.38
N ASP A 93 -3.62 -27.37 -5.37
CA ASP A 93 -4.64 -28.41 -5.39
C ASP A 93 -4.61 -29.25 -6.68
N ALA A 94 -4.40 -28.59 -7.84
CA ALA A 94 -4.20 -29.27 -9.11
C ALA A 94 -2.96 -30.17 -9.11
N ARG A 95 -1.86 -29.69 -8.52
CA ARG A 95 -0.61 -30.47 -8.42
C ARG A 95 -0.78 -31.69 -7.52
N ASP A 96 -1.45 -31.54 -6.38
CA ASP A 96 -1.70 -32.63 -5.44
C ASP A 96 -2.59 -33.71 -6.06
N HIS A 97 -3.61 -33.32 -6.83
CA HIS A 97 -4.42 -34.25 -7.62
C HIS A 97 -3.60 -35.02 -8.65
N ILE A 98 -2.77 -34.33 -9.44
CA ILE A 98 -1.91 -34.96 -10.46
C ILE A 98 -0.94 -35.96 -9.81
N GLU A 99 -0.37 -35.61 -8.65
CA GLU A 99 0.53 -36.51 -7.93
C GLU A 99 -0.22 -37.76 -7.42
N ALA A 100 -1.41 -37.60 -6.85
CA ALA A 100 -2.23 -38.72 -6.41
C ALA A 100 -2.59 -39.67 -7.56
N ASP A 101 -3.03 -39.14 -8.69
CA ASP A 101 -3.40 -39.92 -9.88
C ASP A 101 -2.19 -40.66 -10.46
N LEU A 102 -1.04 -39.98 -10.60
CA LEU A 102 0.21 -40.60 -11.07
C LEU A 102 0.64 -41.76 -10.15
N HIS A 103 0.53 -41.57 -8.84
CA HIS A 103 0.84 -42.62 -7.86
C HIS A 103 -0.12 -43.82 -7.97
N ALA A 104 -1.39 -43.60 -8.31
CA ALA A 104 -2.36 -44.66 -8.55
C ALA A 104 -2.04 -45.43 -9.84
N GLU A 105 -1.77 -44.73 -10.94
CA GLU A 105 -1.39 -45.35 -12.22
C GLU A 105 -0.10 -46.18 -12.10
N LEU A 106 0.93 -45.66 -11.41
CA LEU A 106 2.17 -46.40 -11.17
C LEU A 106 1.94 -47.69 -10.37
N ARG A 107 1.01 -47.70 -9.42
CA ARG A 107 0.64 -48.92 -8.69
C ARG A 107 -0.07 -49.92 -9.59
N ALA A 108 -0.99 -49.46 -10.43
CA ALA A 108 -1.70 -50.31 -11.38
C ALA A 108 -0.74 -50.99 -12.37
N LEU A 109 0.15 -50.21 -12.99
CA LEU A 109 1.19 -50.72 -13.91
C LEU A 109 2.12 -51.74 -13.23
N ARG A 110 2.54 -51.50 -11.99
CA ARG A 110 3.34 -52.47 -11.22
C ARG A 110 2.58 -53.77 -10.98
N GLY A 111 1.28 -53.69 -10.70
CA GLY A 111 0.41 -54.86 -10.56
C GLY A 111 0.30 -55.67 -11.85
N GLU A 112 0.07 -55.01 -12.98
CA GLU A 112 -0.01 -55.64 -14.30
C GLU A 112 1.31 -56.34 -14.68
N ILE A 113 2.45 -55.69 -14.48
CA ILE A 113 3.77 -56.29 -14.73
C ILE A 113 3.98 -57.54 -13.86
N ALA A 114 3.56 -57.51 -12.60
CA ALA A 114 3.66 -58.66 -11.71
C ALA A 114 2.80 -59.84 -12.20
N ALA A 115 1.56 -59.57 -12.63
CA ALA A 115 0.66 -60.58 -13.18
C ALA A 115 1.22 -61.19 -14.48
N LEU A 116 1.73 -60.36 -15.40
CA LEU A 116 2.35 -60.82 -16.64
C LEU A 116 3.59 -61.69 -16.38
N ARG A 117 4.44 -61.30 -15.43
CA ARG A 117 5.59 -62.12 -15.01
C ARG A 117 5.17 -63.48 -14.47
N ALA A 118 4.10 -63.54 -13.68
CA ALA A 118 3.57 -64.81 -13.14
C ALA A 118 3.03 -65.73 -14.26
N GLN A 119 2.32 -65.18 -15.25
CA GLN A 119 1.81 -65.94 -16.39
C GLN A 119 2.94 -66.49 -17.27
N MET A 120 4.00 -65.71 -17.51
CA MET A 120 5.17 -66.19 -18.25
C MET A 120 5.90 -67.31 -17.50
N ALA A 121 6.02 -67.22 -16.17
CA ALA A 121 6.62 -68.28 -15.36
C ALA A 121 5.85 -69.60 -15.46
N GLN A 122 4.50 -69.56 -15.46
CA GLN A 122 3.67 -70.76 -15.65
C GLN A 122 3.78 -71.35 -17.06
N ARG A 123 3.90 -70.51 -18.09
CA ARG A 123 4.08 -70.96 -19.48
C ARG A 123 5.46 -71.55 -19.77
N GLY A 124 6.50 -71.17 -19.03
CA GLY A 124 7.84 -71.72 -19.19
C GLY A 124 8.09 -73.06 -18.49
N THR A 125 7.14 -73.54 -17.68
CA THR A 125 7.23 -74.81 -16.92
C THR A 125 6.43 -75.97 -17.53
N SER A 126 5.84 -75.78 -18.73
CA SER A 126 5.27 -76.84 -19.58
C SER A 126 6.12 -77.02 -20.83
#